data_AF-A0A2V7RP73-F1
#
_entry.id   AF-A0A2V7RP73-F1
#
_cell.length_a   1.000
_cell.length_b   1.000
_cell.length_c   1.000
_cell.angle_alpha   90.00
_cell.angle_beta   90.00
_cell.angle_gamma   90.00
#
_symmetry.space_group_name_H-M   'P 1'
#
loop_
_entity.id
_entity.type
_entity.pdbx_description
1 polymer ?
#
loop_
_entity_poly.entity_id
_entity_poly.type
_entity_poly.pdbx_seq_one_letter_code
_entity_poly.pdbx_strand_id
1 'polypeptide(L)'
;MHPSIQAAIRHLERTDAVTLARQAELSALPAPTGSEGRRAARVAELFREVGLRDVFVDEVGNVHGWYGDASGEAAVVVAAHLDTAFGGDVNVRVTRRGDRLEGPGISDNARGLAALVAVADALRVAAIPLQRPVLFAATVGEEGAGDLKGMRHLFARDGLRAHAVIALDGAGLERIVHRALASRRYRVTYRGPGGHSWAAFGVANPATAVGRAVQRLAELPLAAEPRTTCAVVRLG
;
A
#
# COMPACT_ATOMS: atom_id res chain seq x y z
N MET A 1 11.62 21.07 -22.35
CA MET A 1 11.00 20.81 -21.03
C MET A 1 10.60 22.14 -20.41
N HIS A 2 9.39 22.26 -19.85
CA HIS A 2 8.89 23.52 -19.30
C HIS A 2 9.75 23.99 -18.11
N PRO A 3 10.01 25.30 -17.91
CA PRO A 3 10.89 25.79 -16.85
C PRO A 3 10.50 25.35 -15.43
N SER A 4 9.19 25.30 -15.13
CA SER A 4 8.72 24.83 -13.83
C SER A 4 8.99 23.34 -13.59
N ILE A 5 8.96 22.51 -14.63
CA ILE A 5 9.32 21.09 -14.56
C ILE A 5 10.82 20.93 -14.30
N GLN A 6 11.66 21.72 -14.98
CA GLN A 6 13.09 21.75 -14.69
C GLN A 6 13.38 22.19 -13.24
N ALA A 7 12.64 23.17 -12.73
CA ALA A 7 12.79 23.62 -11.35
C ALA A 7 12.39 22.53 -10.34
N ALA A 8 11.28 21.80 -10.60
CA ALA A 8 10.86 20.68 -9.78
C ALA A 8 11.91 19.55 -9.75
N ILE A 9 12.48 19.19 -10.91
CA ILE A 9 13.54 18.17 -11.01
C ILE A 9 14.77 18.59 -10.21
N ARG A 10 15.27 19.82 -10.39
CA ARG A 10 16.41 20.34 -9.61
C ARG A 10 16.13 20.36 -8.11
N HIS A 11 14.88 20.64 -7.71
CA HIS A 11 14.49 20.59 -6.31
C HIS A 11 14.61 19.16 -5.77
N LEU A 12 14.07 18.17 -6.48
CA LEU A 12 14.18 16.76 -6.10
C LEU A 12 15.64 16.31 -5.96
N GLU A 13 16.50 16.66 -6.93
CA GLU A 13 17.94 16.35 -6.89
C GLU A 13 18.61 16.96 -5.66
N ARG A 14 18.33 18.24 -5.37
CA ARG A 14 18.90 18.96 -4.23
C ARG A 14 18.39 18.43 -2.89
N THR A 15 17.16 17.91 -2.83
CA THR A 15 16.54 17.40 -1.61
C THR A 15 16.60 15.88 -1.47
N ASP A 16 17.40 15.17 -2.29
CA ASP A 16 17.46 13.70 -2.26
C ASP A 16 17.82 13.16 -0.87
N ALA A 17 18.77 13.80 -0.18
CA ALA A 17 19.12 13.43 1.20
C ALA A 17 17.94 13.52 2.18
N VAL A 18 17.05 14.51 2.00
CA VAL A 18 15.82 14.66 2.80
C VAL A 18 14.83 13.54 2.47
N THR A 19 14.68 13.20 1.19
CA THR A 19 13.84 12.07 0.76
C THR A 19 14.32 10.75 1.35
N LEU A 20 15.63 10.49 1.32
CA LEU A 20 16.22 9.28 1.92
C LEU A 20 16.06 9.25 3.45
N ALA A 21 16.15 10.40 4.12
CA ALA A 21 15.90 10.50 5.56
C ALA A 21 14.44 10.19 5.89
N ARG A 22 13.47 10.77 5.15
CA ARG A 22 12.03 10.47 5.27
C ARG A 22 11.73 8.99 4.99
N GLN A 23 12.38 8.40 3.99
CA GLN A 23 12.24 6.97 3.69
C GLN A 23 12.65 6.11 4.90
N ALA A 24 13.82 6.41 5.49
CA ALA A 24 14.29 5.68 6.68
C ALA A 24 13.38 5.90 7.90
N GLU A 25 12.92 7.13 8.11
CA GLU A 25 11.99 7.51 9.18
C GLU A 25 10.66 6.75 9.07
N LEU A 26 10.02 6.78 7.90
CA LEU A 26 8.72 6.12 7.67
C LEU A 26 8.84 4.59 7.77
N SER A 27 9.93 4.01 7.24
CA SER A 27 10.20 2.57 7.37
C SER A 27 10.38 2.16 8.84
N ALA A 28 11.00 3.01 9.66
CA ALA A 28 11.25 2.74 11.07
C ALA A 28 9.98 2.84 11.95
N LEU A 29 8.85 3.28 11.41
CA LEU A 29 7.54 3.20 12.06
C LEU A 29 6.89 1.86 11.69
N PRO A 30 6.75 0.90 12.60
CA PRO A 30 6.05 -0.36 12.30
C PRO A 30 4.61 -0.08 11.84
N ALA A 31 4.21 -0.70 10.73
CA ALA A 31 2.87 -0.63 10.19
C ALA A 31 2.47 -1.99 9.61
N PRO A 32 2.33 -3.04 10.44
CA PRO A 32 1.72 -4.28 9.97
C PRO A 32 0.31 -3.97 9.47
N THR A 33 -0.15 -4.68 8.44
CA THR A 33 -1.51 -4.52 7.89
C THR A 33 -2.57 -4.51 8.99
N GLY A 34 -3.38 -3.46 9.04
CA GLY A 34 -4.39 -3.19 10.06
C GLY A 34 -3.91 -2.39 11.29
N SER A 35 -2.62 -2.02 11.37
CA SER A 35 -2.05 -1.19 12.45
C SER A 35 -1.24 0.00 11.91
N GLU A 36 -1.69 0.59 10.80
CA GLU A 36 -0.96 1.62 10.04
C GLU A 36 -0.98 3.01 10.69
N GLY A 37 -1.80 3.21 11.73
CA GLY A 37 -2.19 4.53 12.24
C GLY A 37 -1.03 5.47 12.62
N ARG A 38 0.05 4.94 13.20
CA ARG A 38 1.24 5.77 13.54
C ARG A 38 1.94 6.29 12.29
N ARG A 39 2.11 5.43 11.28
CA ARG A 39 2.71 5.82 10.00
C ARG A 39 1.79 6.75 9.22
N ALA A 40 0.47 6.51 9.25
CA ALA A 40 -0.54 7.38 8.67
C ALA A 40 -0.48 8.81 9.26
N ALA A 41 -0.44 8.93 10.59
CA ALA A 41 -0.31 10.22 11.26
C ALA A 41 0.95 10.97 10.82
N ARG A 42 2.10 10.26 10.73
CA ARG A 42 3.35 10.87 10.29
C ARG A 42 3.30 11.34 8.84
N VAL A 43 2.71 10.56 7.94
CA VAL A 43 2.53 10.98 6.54
C VAL A 43 1.60 12.19 6.44
N ALA A 44 0.54 12.26 7.26
CA ALA A 44 -0.34 13.42 7.31
C ALA A 44 0.40 14.70 7.78
N GLU A 45 1.30 14.58 8.76
CA GLU A 45 2.18 15.69 9.15
C GLU A 45 3.07 16.13 7.98
N LEU A 46 3.76 15.18 7.33
CA LEU A 46 4.61 15.46 6.18
C LEU A 46 3.84 16.13 5.04
N PHE A 47 2.61 15.72 4.75
CA PHE A 47 1.74 16.35 3.76
C PHE A 47 1.44 17.82 4.09
N ARG A 48 1.17 18.13 5.37
CA ARG A 48 0.97 19.52 5.82
C ARG A 48 2.27 20.33 5.74
N GLU A 49 3.39 19.74 6.15
CA GLU A 49 4.71 20.37 6.11
C GLU A 49 5.10 20.80 4.69
N VAL A 50 4.79 19.96 3.67
CA VAL A 50 5.06 20.28 2.25
C VAL A 50 3.96 21.13 1.60
N GLY A 51 2.97 21.59 2.38
CA GLY A 51 1.97 22.54 1.92
C GLY A 51 0.86 21.95 1.04
N LEU A 52 0.52 20.66 1.20
CA LEU A 52 -0.73 20.14 0.67
C LEU A 52 -1.92 20.70 1.45
N ARG A 53 -3.05 20.86 0.76
CA ARG A 53 -4.31 21.33 1.35
C ARG A 53 -5.20 20.17 1.72
N ASP A 54 -6.21 20.45 2.56
CA ASP A 54 -7.26 19.51 2.94
C ASP A 54 -6.68 18.15 3.36
N VAL A 55 -5.68 18.20 4.26
CA VAL A 55 -4.97 17.01 4.73
C VAL A 55 -5.74 16.38 5.88
N PHE A 56 -6.31 15.20 5.63
CA PHE A 56 -7.06 14.44 6.62
C PHE A 56 -6.78 12.93 6.53
N VAL A 57 -7.14 12.22 7.60
CA VAL A 57 -7.16 10.76 7.65
C VAL A 57 -8.62 10.33 7.58
N ASP A 58 -8.97 9.45 6.64
CA ASP A 58 -10.35 8.98 6.47
C ASP A 58 -10.72 7.88 7.48
N GLU A 59 -11.96 7.41 7.42
CA GLU A 59 -12.51 6.44 8.36
C GLU A 59 -11.88 5.05 8.27
N VAL A 60 -11.24 4.71 7.14
CA VAL A 60 -10.53 3.44 7.00
C VAL A 60 -9.06 3.56 7.37
N GLY A 61 -8.53 4.79 7.41
CA GLY A 61 -7.17 5.13 7.82
C GLY A 61 -6.29 5.65 6.69
N ASN A 62 -6.81 5.88 5.48
CA ASN A 62 -6.02 6.48 4.41
C ASN A 62 -5.73 7.95 4.74
N VAL A 63 -4.54 8.41 4.35
CA VAL A 63 -4.17 9.82 4.40
C VAL A 63 -4.41 10.46 3.05
N HIS A 64 -5.09 11.59 3.05
CA HIS A 64 -5.39 12.38 1.86
C HIS A 64 -4.66 13.72 1.93
N GLY A 65 -4.25 14.26 0.79
CA GLY A 65 -3.73 15.62 0.67
C GLY A 65 -3.83 16.13 -0.76
N TRP A 66 -4.29 17.37 -0.92
CA TRP A 66 -4.65 17.92 -2.22
C TRP A 66 -3.66 18.96 -2.73
N TYR A 67 -3.35 18.85 -4.01
CA TYR A 67 -2.66 19.87 -4.80
C TYR A 67 -3.59 20.38 -5.91
N GLY A 68 -3.76 21.70 -6.01
CA GLY A 68 -4.77 22.30 -6.90
C GLY A 68 -6.18 22.21 -6.31
N ASP A 69 -7.13 22.94 -6.87
CA ASP A 69 -8.50 23.01 -6.32
C ASP A 69 -9.28 21.76 -6.69
N ALA A 70 -9.89 21.11 -5.69
CA ALA A 70 -10.75 19.94 -5.86
C ALA A 70 -12.13 20.32 -6.47
N SER A 71 -12.13 21.13 -7.54
CA SER A 71 -13.32 21.73 -8.15
C SER A 71 -14.05 20.74 -9.08
N GLY A 72 -14.58 19.64 -8.52
CA GLY A 72 -15.52 18.72 -9.20
C GLY A 72 -14.97 17.96 -10.42
N GLU A 73 -13.77 18.28 -10.89
CA GLU A 73 -13.07 17.57 -11.94
C GLU A 73 -12.53 16.23 -11.47
N ALA A 74 -12.46 15.26 -12.39
CA ALA A 74 -11.82 13.98 -12.10
C ALA A 74 -10.34 14.20 -11.81
N ALA A 75 -9.89 13.78 -10.63
CA ALA A 75 -8.54 14.04 -10.12
C ALA A 75 -7.51 13.05 -10.68
N VAL A 76 -6.23 13.44 -10.71
CA VAL A 76 -5.14 12.46 -10.81
C VAL A 76 -4.82 11.99 -9.40
N VAL A 77 -4.85 10.68 -9.16
CA VAL A 77 -4.48 10.10 -7.87
C VAL A 77 -3.04 9.61 -7.95
N VAL A 78 -2.19 10.06 -7.03
CA VAL A 78 -0.87 9.49 -6.81
C VAL A 78 -0.90 8.81 -5.45
N ALA A 79 -0.61 7.51 -5.41
CA ALA A 79 -0.78 6.71 -4.20
C ALA A 79 0.44 5.89 -3.85
N ALA A 80 0.66 5.67 -2.56
CA ALA A 80 1.55 4.64 -2.03
C ALA A 80 0.88 4.01 -0.80
N HIS A 81 1.21 2.76 -0.49
CA HIS A 81 0.57 2.07 0.64
C HIS A 81 1.37 2.25 1.94
N LEU A 82 0.65 2.24 3.06
CA LEU A 82 1.17 2.49 4.40
C LEU A 82 1.60 1.21 5.09
N ASP A 83 0.96 0.08 4.81
CA ASP A 83 1.24 -1.15 5.50
C ASP A 83 2.51 -1.84 5.00
N THR A 84 2.82 -2.99 5.60
CA THR A 84 3.89 -3.88 5.18
C THR A 84 3.46 -5.32 5.43
N ALA A 85 4.00 -6.25 4.64
CA ALA A 85 3.84 -7.68 4.90
C ALA A 85 4.48 -8.17 6.24
N PHE A 86 5.24 -7.33 6.94
CA PHE A 86 5.92 -7.71 8.18
C PHE A 86 4.99 -7.60 9.40
N GLY A 87 5.12 -8.56 10.32
CA GLY A 87 4.44 -8.55 11.62
C GLY A 87 4.97 -7.45 12.54
N GLY A 88 4.17 -7.08 13.56
CA GLY A 88 4.52 -6.02 14.51
C GLY A 88 5.71 -6.35 15.44
N ASP A 89 6.13 -7.61 15.48
CA ASP A 89 7.29 -8.13 16.20
C ASP A 89 8.61 -8.01 15.41
N VAL A 90 8.52 -7.70 14.10
CA VAL A 90 9.70 -7.55 13.24
C VAL A 90 10.45 -6.26 13.59
N ASN A 91 11.75 -6.38 13.79
CA ASN A 91 12.62 -5.22 13.97
C ASN A 91 12.77 -4.44 12.64
N VAL A 92 12.03 -3.35 12.51
CA VAL A 92 12.01 -2.47 11.33
C VAL A 92 13.15 -1.43 11.29
N ARG A 93 14.21 -1.61 12.10
CA ARG A 93 15.34 -0.68 12.12
C ARG A 93 15.98 -0.58 10.73
N VAL A 94 16.15 0.65 10.27
CA VAL A 94 16.87 0.95 9.03
C VAL A 94 18.36 1.17 9.33
N THR A 95 19.21 0.53 8.54
CA THR A 95 20.67 0.71 8.57
C THR A 95 21.13 1.27 7.25
N ARG A 96 21.99 2.30 7.28
CA ARG A 96 22.68 2.80 6.10
C ARG A 96 24.03 2.09 5.95
N ARG A 97 24.28 1.50 4.78
CA ARG A 97 25.56 0.94 4.37
C ARG A 97 26.04 1.64 3.10
N GLY A 98 26.87 2.66 3.27
CA GLY A 98 27.27 3.53 2.16
C GLY A 98 26.07 4.29 1.57
N ASP A 99 25.80 4.06 0.29
CA ASP A 99 24.66 4.61 -0.45
C ASP A 99 23.36 3.80 -0.26
N ARG A 100 23.44 2.58 0.29
CA ARG A 100 22.30 1.69 0.46
C ARG A 100 21.61 1.85 1.81
N LEU A 101 20.27 1.88 1.80
CA LEU A 101 19.43 1.72 2.99
C LEU A 101 18.92 0.28 3.07
N GLU A 102 19.01 -0.33 4.25
CA GLU A 102 18.60 -1.72 4.51
C GLU A 102 17.65 -1.77 5.70
N GLY A 103 16.52 -2.45 5.53
CA GLY A 103 15.56 -2.68 6.61
C GLY A 103 14.26 -3.30 6.08
N PRO A 104 13.51 -4.03 6.91
CA PRO A 104 12.18 -4.51 6.54
C PRO A 104 11.27 -3.34 6.13
N GLY A 105 10.66 -3.45 4.96
CA GLY A 105 9.74 -2.45 4.41
C GLY A 105 10.40 -1.21 3.81
N ILE A 106 11.75 -1.15 3.74
CA ILE A 106 12.46 0.03 3.24
C ILE A 106 12.17 0.34 1.77
N SER A 107 11.95 -0.70 0.98
CA SER A 107 11.57 -0.60 -0.44
C SER A 107 10.06 -0.64 -0.60
N ASP A 108 9.39 -1.53 0.12
CA ASP A 108 7.97 -1.82 0.00
C ASP A 108 7.24 -1.51 1.34
N ASN A 109 6.59 -0.35 1.48
CA ASN A 109 6.53 0.74 0.51
C ASN A 109 6.98 2.09 1.08
N ALA A 110 7.94 2.06 2.02
CA ALA A 110 8.54 3.29 2.54
C ALA A 110 9.18 4.14 1.43
N ARG A 111 9.70 3.53 0.36
CA ARG A 111 10.22 4.25 -0.80
C ARG A 111 9.11 4.99 -1.55
N GLY A 112 7.98 4.34 -1.83
CA GLY A 112 6.84 4.98 -2.49
C GLY A 112 6.26 6.11 -1.64
N LEU A 113 6.15 5.94 -0.32
CA LEU A 113 5.69 7.00 0.58
C LEU A 113 6.64 8.20 0.60
N ALA A 114 7.96 7.98 0.66
CA ALA A 114 8.92 9.06 0.61
C ALA A 114 8.90 9.79 -0.74
N ALA A 115 8.77 9.05 -1.84
CA ALA A 115 8.61 9.62 -3.19
C ALA A 115 7.29 10.40 -3.31
N LEU A 116 6.20 9.91 -2.72
CA LEU A 116 4.90 10.58 -2.69
C LEU A 116 5.00 11.98 -2.07
N VAL A 117 5.65 12.08 -0.91
CA VAL A 117 5.92 13.36 -0.22
C VAL A 117 6.86 14.25 -1.04
N ALA A 118 7.93 13.68 -1.61
CA ALA A 118 8.91 14.45 -2.40
C ALA A 118 8.30 15.05 -3.67
N VAL A 119 7.43 14.31 -4.37
CA VAL A 119 6.70 14.80 -5.55
C VAL A 119 5.75 15.92 -5.16
N ALA A 120 4.99 15.76 -4.06
CA ALA A 120 4.11 16.82 -3.55
C ALA A 120 4.88 18.11 -3.25
N ASP A 121 6.01 18.01 -2.56
CA ASP A 121 6.91 19.13 -2.24
C ASP A 121 7.46 19.80 -3.50
N ALA A 122 7.94 19.01 -4.47
CA ALA A 122 8.50 19.53 -5.72
C ALA A 122 7.43 20.27 -6.56
N LEU A 123 6.22 19.72 -6.66
CA LEU A 123 5.10 20.44 -7.29
C LEU A 123 4.82 21.75 -6.56
N ARG A 124 4.89 21.74 -5.21
CA ARG A 124 4.58 22.92 -4.42
C ARG A 124 5.59 24.03 -4.61
N VAL A 125 6.87 23.73 -4.46
CA VAL A 125 7.98 24.67 -4.60
C VAL A 125 8.06 25.23 -6.02
N ALA A 126 7.83 24.38 -7.03
CA ALA A 126 7.86 24.83 -8.44
C ALA A 126 6.55 25.51 -8.90
N ALA A 127 5.53 25.58 -8.02
CA ALA A 127 4.22 26.18 -8.29
C ALA A 127 3.62 25.78 -9.64
N ILE A 128 3.67 24.49 -9.97
CA ILE A 128 3.29 23.99 -11.29
C ILE A 128 1.77 24.13 -11.49
N PRO A 129 1.29 24.91 -12.47
CA PRO A 129 -0.14 24.97 -12.77
C PRO A 129 -0.57 23.64 -13.40
N LEU A 130 -1.64 23.04 -12.88
CA LEU A 130 -2.20 21.79 -13.39
C LEU A 130 -3.63 22.01 -13.87
N GLN A 131 -3.99 21.32 -14.94
CA GLN A 131 -5.37 21.33 -15.47
C GLN A 131 -6.34 20.58 -14.58
N ARG A 132 -5.84 19.61 -13.79
CA ARG A 132 -6.63 18.79 -12.89
C ARG A 132 -6.02 18.82 -11.49
N PRO A 133 -6.82 18.74 -10.43
CA PRO A 133 -6.28 18.54 -9.10
C PRO A 133 -5.59 17.19 -8.99
N VAL A 134 -4.62 17.13 -8.09
CA VAL A 134 -3.93 15.89 -7.71
C VAL A 134 -4.27 15.56 -6.28
N LEU A 135 -4.79 14.36 -6.07
CA LEU A 135 -4.90 13.75 -4.76
C LEU A 135 -3.64 12.92 -4.49
N PHE A 136 -2.91 13.27 -3.46
CA PHE A 136 -1.89 12.43 -2.86
C PHE A 136 -2.55 11.56 -1.79
N ALA A 137 -2.47 10.24 -1.96
CA ALA A 137 -3.13 9.28 -1.09
C ALA A 137 -2.13 8.27 -0.50
N ALA A 138 -1.97 8.25 0.82
CA ALA A 138 -1.28 7.15 1.50
C ALA A 138 -2.33 6.15 1.98
N THR A 139 -2.34 4.94 1.42
CA THR A 139 -3.46 4.00 1.57
C THR A 139 -3.18 2.88 2.54
N VAL A 140 -4.20 2.40 3.26
CA VAL A 140 -4.07 1.28 4.21
C VAL A 140 -4.39 -0.07 3.57
N GLY A 141 -3.85 -1.13 4.16
CA GLY A 141 -4.24 -2.51 3.86
C GLY A 141 -4.11 -2.91 2.41
N GLU A 142 -3.02 -2.56 1.74
CA GLU A 142 -2.68 -3.12 0.43
C GLU A 142 -2.42 -4.63 0.55
N GLU A 143 -1.59 -4.98 1.54
CA GLU A 143 -0.94 -6.27 1.63
C GLU A 143 -1.89 -7.37 2.10
N GLY A 144 -1.66 -8.59 1.61
CA GLY A 144 -2.19 -9.82 2.23
C GLY A 144 -3.66 -9.73 2.70
N ALA A 145 -3.88 -9.76 4.01
CA ALA A 145 -5.23 -9.74 4.58
C ALA A 145 -5.97 -8.40 4.45
N GLY A 146 -5.27 -7.32 4.10
CA GLY A 146 -5.83 -5.99 3.84
C GLY A 146 -6.64 -5.96 2.54
N ASP A 147 -6.25 -6.73 1.53
CA ASP A 147 -6.98 -6.88 0.26
C ASP A 147 -7.29 -5.53 -0.43
N LEU A 148 -6.29 -4.66 -0.54
CA LEU A 148 -6.43 -3.32 -1.13
C LEU A 148 -7.50 -2.47 -0.42
N LYS A 149 -7.68 -2.63 0.90
CA LYS A 149 -8.75 -1.98 1.69
C LYS A 149 -8.85 -0.49 1.38
N GLY A 150 -7.72 0.23 1.44
CA GLY A 150 -7.65 1.66 1.23
C GLY A 150 -8.06 2.08 -0.18
N MET A 151 -7.53 1.41 -1.21
CA MET A 151 -7.85 1.70 -2.62
C MET A 151 -9.29 1.33 -2.97
N ARG A 152 -9.81 0.21 -2.46
CA ARG A 152 -11.22 -0.18 -2.63
C ARG A 152 -12.16 0.84 -2.00
N HIS A 153 -11.80 1.37 -0.83
CA HIS A 153 -12.54 2.44 -0.18
C HIS A 153 -12.55 3.71 -1.02
N LEU A 154 -11.37 4.14 -1.49
CA LEU A 154 -11.20 5.35 -2.29
C LEU A 154 -12.06 5.34 -3.57
N PHE A 155 -12.20 4.18 -4.21
CA PHE A 155 -12.93 3.99 -5.46
C PHE A 155 -14.26 3.23 -5.30
N ALA A 156 -14.84 3.25 -4.11
CA ALA A 156 -16.20 2.75 -3.91
C ALA A 156 -17.22 3.51 -4.78
N ARG A 157 -18.45 3.01 -4.89
CA ARG A 157 -19.48 3.51 -5.82
C ARG A 157 -19.70 5.03 -5.75
N ASP A 158 -19.67 5.59 -4.54
CA ASP A 158 -19.85 7.03 -4.28
C ASP A 158 -18.52 7.71 -3.90
N GLY A 159 -17.40 7.05 -4.20
CA GLY A 159 -16.04 7.50 -3.90
C GLY A 159 -15.48 8.47 -4.94
N LEU A 160 -14.16 8.60 -4.92
CA LEU A 160 -13.44 9.56 -5.74
C LEU A 160 -13.55 9.22 -7.24
N ARG A 161 -13.90 10.23 -8.05
CA ARG A 161 -13.73 10.15 -9.51
C ARG A 161 -12.28 10.44 -9.88
N ALA A 162 -11.55 9.42 -10.32
CA ALA A 162 -10.20 9.59 -10.86
C ALA A 162 -10.19 9.68 -12.39
N HIS A 163 -9.40 10.62 -12.90
CA HIS A 163 -8.99 10.67 -14.30
C HIS A 163 -7.87 9.66 -14.59
N ALA A 164 -6.95 9.52 -13.64
CA ALA A 164 -5.84 8.56 -13.69
C ALA A 164 -5.41 8.20 -12.26
N VAL A 165 -4.79 7.02 -12.12
CA VAL A 165 -4.23 6.55 -10.86
C VAL A 165 -2.79 6.10 -11.12
N ILE A 166 -1.86 6.64 -10.32
CA ILE A 166 -0.44 6.32 -10.36
C ILE A 166 -0.08 5.75 -8.98
N ALA A 167 0.11 4.44 -8.90
CA ALA A 167 0.63 3.79 -7.71
C ALA A 167 2.17 3.80 -7.73
N LEU A 168 2.77 4.37 -6.70
CA LEU A 168 4.21 4.35 -6.44
C LEU A 168 4.50 3.09 -5.64
N ASP A 169 4.91 2.02 -6.32
CA ASP A 169 5.08 0.71 -5.71
C ASP A 169 6.19 -0.09 -6.42
N GLY A 170 6.78 -1.03 -5.69
CA GLY A 170 7.86 -1.90 -6.14
C GLY A 170 9.27 -1.38 -5.87
N ALA A 171 10.24 -2.27 -6.11
CA ALA A 171 11.65 -2.04 -5.77
C ALA A 171 12.52 -1.52 -6.93
N GLY A 172 11.95 -1.34 -8.13
CA GLY A 172 12.71 -1.05 -9.35
C GLY A 172 12.18 0.16 -10.11
N LEU A 173 13.06 0.78 -10.92
CA LEU A 173 12.75 1.95 -11.75
C LEU A 173 12.55 1.60 -13.24
N GLU A 174 12.72 0.33 -13.60
CA GLU A 174 12.82 -0.08 -15.02
C GLU A 174 11.48 -0.45 -15.66
N ARG A 175 10.39 -0.59 -14.89
CA ARG A 175 9.13 -1.10 -15.40
C ARG A 175 7.95 -0.27 -14.92
N ILE A 176 7.01 -0.04 -15.84
CA ILE A 176 5.68 0.50 -15.55
C ILE A 176 4.67 -0.64 -15.69
N VAL A 177 3.98 -0.97 -14.60
CA VAL A 177 2.89 -1.95 -14.61
C VAL A 177 1.59 -1.20 -14.89
N HIS A 178 1.03 -1.39 -16.08
CA HIS A 178 -0.21 -0.72 -16.52
C HIS A 178 -1.39 -1.69 -16.71
N ARG A 179 -1.22 -2.95 -16.32
CA ARG A 179 -2.27 -3.97 -16.26
C ARG A 179 -2.13 -4.74 -14.95
N ALA A 180 -3.24 -4.95 -14.27
CA ALA A 180 -3.30 -5.72 -13.04
C ALA A 180 -3.99 -7.07 -13.26
N LEU A 181 -3.67 -8.04 -12.41
CA LEU A 181 -4.38 -9.31 -12.34
C LEU A 181 -5.55 -9.18 -11.37
N ALA A 182 -6.70 -9.71 -11.75
CA ALA A 182 -7.83 -9.81 -10.82
C ALA A 182 -7.51 -10.82 -9.73
N SER A 183 -7.82 -10.49 -8.48
CA SER A 183 -7.68 -11.38 -7.33
C SER A 183 -9.00 -11.52 -6.60
N ARG A 184 -9.29 -12.73 -6.11
CA ARG A 184 -10.43 -13.02 -5.23
C ARG A 184 -9.90 -13.71 -3.98
N ARG A 185 -10.28 -13.18 -2.83
CA ARG A 185 -9.92 -13.74 -1.53
C ARG A 185 -11.13 -14.34 -0.85
N TYR A 186 -10.94 -15.51 -0.25
CA TYR A 186 -11.99 -16.26 0.43
C TYR A 186 -11.54 -16.60 1.85
N ARG A 187 -12.47 -16.49 2.80
CA ARG A 187 -12.34 -17.06 4.14
C ARG A 187 -13.33 -18.21 4.25
N VAL A 188 -12.82 -19.42 4.49
CA VAL A 188 -13.63 -20.63 4.63
C VAL A 188 -13.52 -21.14 6.07
N THR A 189 -14.66 -21.34 6.72
CA THR A 189 -14.72 -21.81 8.12
C THR A 189 -15.28 -23.23 8.17
N TYR A 190 -14.53 -24.16 8.76
CA TYR A 190 -14.99 -25.52 9.03
C TYR A 190 -15.46 -25.63 10.48
N ARG A 191 -16.67 -26.14 10.69
CA ARG A 191 -17.25 -26.39 12.01
C ARG A 191 -17.58 -27.87 12.14
N GLY A 192 -17.41 -28.41 13.34
CA GLY A 192 -17.69 -29.81 13.64
C GLY A 192 -18.08 -29.96 15.12
N PRO A 193 -18.61 -31.14 15.50
CA PRO A 193 -19.19 -31.37 16.82
C PRO A 193 -18.19 -31.34 17.99
N GLY A 194 -16.88 -31.43 17.71
CA GLY A 194 -15.85 -31.57 18.76
C GLY A 194 -15.92 -32.94 19.46
N GLY A 195 -15.09 -33.13 20.49
CA GLY A 195 -15.10 -34.35 21.31
C GLY A 195 -13.72 -34.81 21.76
N HIS A 196 -13.70 -35.73 22.73
CA HIS A 196 -12.47 -36.37 23.20
C HIS A 196 -11.85 -37.21 22.09
N SER A 197 -10.57 -37.02 21.79
CA SER A 197 -9.89 -37.64 20.63
C SER A 197 -9.99 -39.17 20.58
N TRP A 198 -9.92 -39.83 21.75
CA TRP A 198 -10.12 -41.28 21.87
C TRP A 198 -11.60 -41.69 21.76
N ALA A 199 -12.46 -41.22 22.67
CA ALA A 199 -13.84 -41.69 22.77
C ALA A 199 -14.74 -41.28 21.60
N ALA A 200 -14.42 -40.17 20.92
CA ALA A 200 -15.15 -39.67 19.76
C ALA A 200 -14.43 -39.98 18.43
N PHE A 201 -13.55 -41.00 18.39
CA PHE A 201 -12.89 -41.42 17.16
C PHE A 201 -13.93 -41.79 16.08
N GLY A 202 -13.70 -41.33 14.84
CA GLY A 202 -14.62 -41.51 13.71
C GLY A 202 -15.62 -40.37 13.51
N VAL A 203 -15.77 -39.47 14.50
CA VAL A 203 -16.55 -38.24 14.34
C VAL A 203 -15.80 -37.23 13.44
N ALA A 204 -16.56 -36.43 12.68
CA ALA A 204 -15.99 -35.43 11.78
C ALA A 204 -15.09 -34.42 12.52
N ASN A 205 -13.83 -34.34 12.08
CA ASN A 205 -12.82 -33.44 12.63
C ASN A 205 -12.57 -32.26 11.67
N PRO A 206 -12.83 -31.00 12.09
CA PRO A 206 -12.58 -29.81 11.28
C PRO A 206 -11.13 -29.67 10.79
N ALA A 207 -10.14 -30.04 11.59
CA ALA A 207 -8.73 -29.97 11.19
C ALA A 207 -8.43 -30.95 10.03
N THR A 208 -9.00 -32.16 10.07
CA THR A 208 -8.90 -33.10 8.96
C THR A 208 -9.60 -32.57 7.70
N ALA A 209 -10.76 -31.92 7.86
CA ALA A 209 -11.47 -31.30 6.74
C ALA A 209 -10.65 -30.17 6.08
N VAL A 210 -10.01 -29.31 6.89
CA VAL A 210 -9.07 -28.29 6.42
C VAL A 210 -7.94 -28.93 5.62
N GLY A 211 -7.27 -29.96 6.15
CA GLY A 211 -6.17 -30.63 5.45
C GLY A 211 -6.59 -31.18 4.08
N ARG A 212 -7.76 -31.82 3.99
CA ARG A 212 -8.31 -32.32 2.73
C ARG A 212 -8.64 -31.20 1.75
N ALA A 213 -9.18 -30.08 2.22
CA ALA A 213 -9.51 -28.95 1.37
C ALA A 213 -8.26 -28.28 0.81
N VAL A 214 -7.21 -28.10 1.63
CA VAL A 214 -5.92 -27.55 1.18
C VAL A 214 -5.31 -28.43 0.09
N GLN A 215 -5.30 -29.76 0.29
CA GLN A 215 -4.81 -30.69 -0.73
C GLN A 215 -5.59 -30.52 -2.06
N ARG A 216 -6.93 -30.53 -1.99
CA ARG A 216 -7.76 -30.36 -3.19
C ARG A 216 -7.53 -29.03 -3.90
N LEU A 217 -7.32 -27.94 -3.16
CA LEU A 217 -6.99 -26.63 -3.74
C LEU A 217 -5.63 -26.64 -4.45
N ALA A 218 -4.62 -27.30 -3.87
CA ALA A 218 -3.29 -27.43 -4.47
C ALA A 218 -3.30 -28.29 -5.74
N GLU A 219 -4.23 -29.23 -5.85
CA GLU A 219 -4.41 -30.12 -7.02
C GLU A 219 -5.39 -29.55 -8.07
N LEU A 220 -5.97 -28.37 -7.85
CA LEU A 220 -6.91 -27.79 -8.81
C LEU A 220 -6.24 -27.59 -10.18
N PRO A 221 -6.86 -28.04 -11.29
CA PRO A 221 -6.37 -27.74 -12.62
C PRO A 221 -6.59 -26.24 -12.89
N LEU A 222 -5.50 -25.48 -12.99
CA LEU A 222 -5.51 -24.05 -13.27
C LEU A 222 -5.05 -23.77 -14.71
N ALA A 223 -5.63 -22.75 -15.33
CA ALA A 223 -5.23 -22.33 -16.67
C ALA A 223 -3.83 -21.70 -16.65
N ALA A 224 -2.97 -22.11 -17.59
CA ALA A 224 -1.69 -21.47 -17.84
C ALA A 224 -1.86 -20.14 -18.59
N GLU A 225 -2.92 -20.00 -19.40
CA GLU A 225 -3.23 -18.81 -20.19
C GLU A 225 -4.75 -18.49 -20.18
N PRO A 226 -5.15 -17.29 -19.71
CA PRO A 226 -4.34 -16.38 -18.90
C PRO A 226 -3.88 -17.08 -17.61
N ARG A 227 -2.65 -16.79 -17.16
CA ARG A 227 -2.07 -17.43 -15.97
C ARG A 227 -2.99 -17.26 -14.77
N THR A 228 -3.43 -18.38 -14.23
CA THR A 228 -4.28 -18.45 -13.04
C THR A 228 -3.52 -19.15 -11.92
N THR A 229 -3.55 -18.58 -10.71
CA THR A 229 -2.91 -19.15 -9.52
C THR A 229 -3.91 -19.24 -8.37
N CYS A 230 -3.70 -20.18 -7.45
CA CYS A 230 -4.47 -20.32 -6.22
C CYS A 230 -3.50 -20.68 -5.09
N ALA A 231 -3.68 -20.09 -3.92
CA ALA A 231 -2.84 -20.36 -2.76
C ALA A 231 -3.64 -20.26 -1.46
N VAL A 232 -3.30 -21.13 -0.50
CA VAL A 232 -3.75 -21.02 0.89
C VAL A 232 -2.69 -20.24 1.66
N VAL A 233 -2.96 -18.96 1.89
CA VAL A 233 -1.98 -18.02 2.49
C VAL A 233 -2.07 -17.96 4.01
N ARG A 234 -3.11 -18.51 4.62
CA ARG A 234 -3.31 -18.53 6.08
C ARG A 234 -4.16 -19.71 6.52
N LEU A 235 -3.72 -20.38 7.59
CA LEU A 235 -4.50 -21.31 8.40
C LEU A 235 -4.54 -20.75 9.84
N GLY A 236 -5.72 -20.69 10.47
CA GLY A 236 -5.91 -20.06 11.78
C GLY A 236 -6.86 -18.88 11.69
#